data_AF-A0A938DZR1-F1
#
_entry.id   AF-A0A938DZR1-F1
#
_cell.length_a   1.000
_cell.length_b   1.000
_cell.length_c   1.000
_cell.angle_alpha   90.00
_cell.angle_beta   90.00
_cell.angle_gamma   90.00
#
_symmetry.space_group_name_H-M   'P 1'
#
loop_
_entity.id
_entity.type
_entity.pdbx_description
1 polymer ?
#
loop_
_entity_poly.entity_id
_entity_poly.type
_entity_poly.pdbx_seq_one_letter_code
_entity_poly.pdbx_strand_id
1 'polypeptide(L)'
;MTVISALASPSWHMLWGTTKSRAAPWAGRLRDNRITDAQRATWVITGTSDYTPSVPYPPWAIHGTCRLAPIDGWESSTNSITMRQRIPDWPATLVTEWRIDGPQTESRLTVHAEEPTPALLGWHPWFRSTIDGTQARWSLAGELAARDGALATGEWMTWVEGSRRVDDAFYVPDGRVTITWGARALTIRNSDPWFVVFDEREEGVCVEPQNGPPNAFDTPLRGEPPVAHPGAPRTMTTTWEWR
;
A
#
# COMPACT_ATOMS: atom_id res chain seq x y z
N MET A 1 -14.56 -9.77 21.07
CA MET A 1 -14.48 -8.49 20.32
C MET A 1 -14.17 -8.87 18.88
N THR A 2 -15.18 -8.92 18.03
CA THR A 2 -15.11 -9.49 16.66
C THR A 2 -14.20 -8.62 15.78
N VAL A 3 -13.47 -9.23 14.83
CA VAL A 3 -12.60 -8.57 13.83
C VAL A 3 -13.23 -7.31 13.22
N ILE A 4 -14.56 -7.31 13.05
CA ILE A 4 -15.35 -6.18 12.53
C ILE A 4 -15.23 -4.92 13.41
N SER A 5 -15.16 -5.04 14.75
CA SER A 5 -15.14 -3.90 15.66
C SER A 5 -13.82 -3.12 15.68
N ALA A 6 -12.69 -3.76 15.33
CA ALA A 6 -11.40 -3.08 15.18
C ALA A 6 -11.27 -2.36 13.83
N LEU A 7 -12.01 -2.81 12.81
CA LEU A 7 -11.96 -2.29 11.44
C LEU A 7 -13.04 -1.22 11.15
N ALA A 8 -13.96 -0.97 12.09
CA ALA A 8 -15.15 -0.12 11.90
C ALA A 8 -15.14 1.17 12.72
N SER A 9 -13.96 1.74 13.08
CA SER A 9 -13.92 3.07 13.69
C SER A 9 -14.32 4.14 12.65
N PRO A 10 -15.38 4.93 12.87
CA PRO A 10 -15.85 5.95 11.92
C PRO A 10 -15.03 7.26 11.99
N SER A 11 -14.00 7.29 12.83
CA SER A 11 -13.10 8.45 12.92
C SER A 11 -11.99 8.33 11.88
N TRP A 12 -11.69 9.43 11.18
CA TRP A 12 -10.61 9.56 10.19
C TRP A 12 -9.19 9.27 10.71
N HIS A 13 -9.06 8.74 11.94
CA HIS A 13 -7.86 8.83 12.75
C HIS A 13 -7.13 7.50 12.97
N MET A 14 -7.58 6.41 12.33
CA MET A 14 -6.81 5.16 12.16
C MET A 14 -7.45 4.30 11.06
N LEU A 15 -7.04 4.46 9.80
CA LEU A 15 -7.61 3.70 8.67
C LEU A 15 -6.93 2.33 8.45
N TRP A 16 -6.30 1.78 9.48
CA TRP A 16 -5.63 0.48 9.40
C TRP A 16 -6.65 -0.65 9.17
N GLY A 17 -6.36 -1.52 8.20
CA GLY A 17 -7.16 -2.71 7.90
C GLY A 17 -8.49 -2.47 7.19
N THR A 18 -8.80 -1.22 6.83
CA THR A 18 -10.05 -0.88 6.14
C THR A 18 -9.94 -1.09 4.62
N THR A 19 -11.08 -1.23 3.95
CA THR A 19 -11.15 -1.24 2.48
C THR A 19 -10.50 0.00 1.86
N LYS A 20 -10.59 1.14 2.57
CA LYS A 20 -10.00 2.44 2.20
C LYS A 20 -8.47 2.49 2.29
N SER A 21 -7.82 1.50 2.88
CA SER A 21 -6.36 1.42 2.96
C SER A 21 -5.74 0.58 1.86
N ARG A 22 -6.51 -0.07 0.99
CA ARG A 22 -5.95 -0.86 -0.11
C ARG A 22 -5.61 0.05 -1.28
N ALA A 23 -4.44 -0.17 -1.87
CA ALA A 23 -4.04 0.44 -3.13
C ALA A 23 -3.82 -0.69 -4.16
N ALA A 24 -4.82 -0.88 -5.02
CA ALA A 24 -4.85 -1.89 -6.08
C ALA A 24 -5.77 -1.40 -7.21
N PRO A 25 -5.46 -1.67 -8.49
CA PRO A 25 -4.37 -2.53 -8.98
C PRO A 25 -2.98 -1.87 -9.00
N TRP A 26 -2.88 -0.61 -8.59
CA TRP A 26 -1.60 0.07 -8.37
C TRP A 26 -1.52 0.75 -6.99
N ALA A 27 -0.32 0.74 -6.41
CA ALA A 27 0.05 1.48 -5.22
C ALA A 27 0.82 2.75 -5.58
N GLY A 28 0.74 3.77 -4.71
CA GLY A 28 1.35 5.07 -4.96
C GLY A 28 0.83 5.78 -6.21
N ARG A 29 1.70 6.64 -6.75
CA ARG A 29 1.43 7.52 -7.90
C ARG A 29 1.83 6.86 -9.23
N LEU A 30 1.14 7.22 -10.29
CA LEU A 30 1.47 6.88 -11.69
C LEU A 30 1.65 8.15 -12.51
N ARG A 31 2.76 8.22 -13.23
CA ARG A 31 3.07 9.34 -14.13
C ARG A 31 2.02 9.42 -15.24
N ASP A 32 1.60 10.64 -15.57
CA ASP A 32 0.69 10.93 -16.68
C ASP A 32 -0.62 10.13 -16.68
N ASN A 33 -1.06 9.67 -15.50
CA ASN A 33 -2.23 8.82 -15.33
C ASN A 33 -2.20 7.55 -16.21
N ARG A 34 -1.03 6.95 -16.43
CA ARG A 34 -0.92 5.75 -17.27
C ARG A 34 -0.06 4.65 -16.67
N ILE A 35 -0.27 3.44 -17.17
CA ILE A 35 0.63 2.30 -16.98
C ILE A 35 1.02 1.81 -18.36
N THR A 36 2.32 1.71 -18.62
CA THR A 36 2.85 1.05 -19.82
C THR A 36 3.39 -0.31 -19.40
N ASP A 37 2.83 -1.40 -19.92
CA ASP A 37 3.38 -2.73 -19.63
C ASP A 37 4.63 -3.03 -20.49
N ALA A 38 5.27 -4.16 -20.22
CA ALA A 38 6.45 -4.62 -20.96
C ALA A 38 6.18 -4.86 -22.46
N GLN A 39 4.92 -5.06 -22.86
CA GLN A 39 4.50 -5.21 -24.25
C GLN A 39 4.14 -3.86 -24.91
N ARG A 40 4.32 -2.74 -24.19
CA ARG A 40 3.92 -1.38 -24.58
C ARG A 40 2.41 -1.19 -24.73
N ALA A 41 1.60 -2.06 -24.15
CA ALA A 41 0.19 -1.78 -23.96
C ALA A 41 0.06 -0.66 -22.92
N THR A 42 -0.70 0.38 -23.26
CA THR A 42 -0.87 1.55 -22.40
C THR A 42 -2.28 1.56 -21.82
N TRP A 43 -2.35 1.48 -20.50
CA TRP A 43 -3.58 1.67 -19.74
C TRP A 43 -3.67 3.14 -19.36
N VAL A 44 -4.56 3.89 -20.01
CA VAL A 44 -4.84 5.28 -19.63
C VAL A 44 -5.92 5.27 -18.58
N ILE A 45 -5.63 5.85 -17.42
CA ILE A 45 -6.57 5.96 -16.31
C ILE A 45 -7.47 7.16 -16.61
N THR A 46 -8.56 6.89 -17.33
CA THR A 46 -9.54 7.90 -17.72
C THR A 46 -10.66 7.97 -16.69
N GLY A 47 -10.77 9.11 -15.99
CA GLY A 47 -12.03 9.55 -15.40
C GLY A 47 -12.31 9.12 -13.96
N THR A 48 -12.75 10.11 -13.18
CA THR A 48 -13.56 9.96 -11.99
C THR A 48 -14.87 9.26 -12.35
N SER A 49 -15.03 7.96 -12.06
CA SER A 49 -16.36 7.35 -12.07
C SER A 49 -17.18 7.87 -10.88
N ASP A 50 -18.51 7.76 -10.95
CA ASP A 50 -19.46 8.18 -9.90
C ASP A 50 -19.19 7.55 -8.52
N TYR A 51 -18.35 6.51 -8.47
CA TYR A 51 -17.98 5.77 -7.26
C TYR A 51 -16.46 5.78 -6.98
N THR A 52 -15.65 6.38 -7.85
CA THR A 52 -14.19 6.36 -7.74
C THR A 52 -13.59 7.73 -8.05
N PRO A 53 -13.42 8.62 -7.06
CA PRO A 53 -12.24 9.45 -7.03
C PRO A 53 -11.03 8.55 -6.68
N SER A 54 -10.62 7.67 -7.62
CA SER A 54 -9.19 7.73 -7.94
C SER A 54 -9.05 9.16 -8.42
N VAL A 55 -8.28 10.00 -7.74
CA VAL A 55 -8.17 11.39 -8.16
C VAL A 55 -7.12 11.37 -9.26
N PRO A 56 -7.47 11.39 -10.56
CA PRO A 56 -6.54 11.92 -11.53
C PRO A 56 -6.27 13.34 -11.03
N TYR A 57 -5.12 13.53 -10.42
CA TYR A 57 -4.67 14.83 -9.99
C TYR A 57 -3.66 15.20 -11.05
N PRO A 58 -3.98 16.00 -12.09
CA PRO A 58 -2.96 16.37 -13.04
C PRO A 58 -1.71 16.85 -12.26
N PRO A 59 -0.55 16.18 -12.41
CA PRO A 59 -0.16 15.27 -13.50
C PRO A 59 -0.13 13.72 -13.23
N TRP A 60 -0.71 13.17 -12.16
CA TRP A 60 -0.63 11.75 -11.78
C TRP A 60 -1.93 11.14 -11.20
N ALA A 61 -2.08 9.83 -11.36
CA ALA A 61 -3.13 9.03 -10.73
C ALA A 61 -2.57 8.40 -9.44
N ILE A 62 -3.43 8.08 -8.46
CA ILE A 62 -2.96 7.58 -7.16
C ILE A 62 -3.87 6.50 -6.53
N HIS A 63 -3.24 5.47 -5.97
CA HIS A 63 -3.84 4.44 -5.09
C HIS A 63 -4.98 3.57 -5.66
N GLY A 64 -4.94 3.27 -6.96
CA GLY A 64 -5.82 2.25 -7.50
C GLY A 64 -7.30 2.62 -7.56
N THR A 65 -8.11 1.67 -8.02
CA THR A 65 -9.57 1.79 -8.12
C THR A 65 -10.30 0.95 -7.06
N CYS A 66 -9.66 -0.10 -6.51
CA CYS A 66 -10.26 -1.00 -5.52
C CYS A 66 -10.59 -0.34 -4.18
N ARG A 67 -9.94 0.78 -3.86
CA ARG A 67 -10.09 1.49 -2.57
C ARG A 67 -11.55 1.87 -2.27
N LEU A 68 -12.27 2.30 -3.30
CA LEU A 68 -13.63 2.84 -3.20
C LEU A 68 -14.69 1.97 -3.91
N ALA A 69 -14.24 0.97 -4.66
CA ALA A 69 -15.13 0.04 -5.33
C ALA A 69 -15.86 -0.88 -4.31
N PRO A 70 -17.04 -1.41 -4.68
CA PRO A 70 -17.80 -2.33 -3.84
C PRO A 70 -17.10 -3.69 -3.69
N ILE A 71 -17.29 -4.34 -2.54
CA ILE A 71 -16.88 -5.73 -2.30
C ILE A 71 -17.97 -6.65 -2.85
N ASP A 72 -17.59 -7.65 -3.64
CA ASP A 72 -18.55 -8.60 -4.23
C ASP A 72 -19.00 -9.65 -3.21
N GLY A 73 -18.11 -10.03 -2.31
CA GLY A 73 -18.40 -11.02 -1.28
C GLY A 73 -17.31 -11.11 -0.24
N TRP A 74 -17.65 -11.65 0.92
CA TRP A 74 -16.71 -11.88 2.01
C TRP A 74 -17.12 -13.09 2.85
N GLU A 75 -16.12 -13.71 3.47
CA GLU A 75 -16.24 -14.80 4.43
C GLU A 75 -15.44 -14.42 5.67
N SER A 76 -15.87 -14.85 6.86
CA SER A 76 -15.14 -14.57 8.09
C SER A 76 -15.23 -15.72 9.09
N SER A 77 -14.19 -15.85 9.90
CA SER A 77 -14.17 -16.66 11.11
C SER A 77 -14.01 -15.78 12.35
N THR A 78 -13.79 -16.39 13.51
CA THR A 78 -13.46 -15.68 14.76
C THR A 78 -12.24 -14.77 14.63
N ASN A 79 -11.26 -15.14 13.81
CA ASN A 79 -9.96 -14.46 13.73
C ASN A 79 -9.49 -14.20 12.29
N SER A 80 -10.36 -14.34 11.30
CA SER A 80 -10.00 -14.06 9.90
C SER A 80 -11.16 -13.48 9.10
N ILE A 81 -10.83 -12.74 8.05
CA ILE A 81 -11.76 -12.29 7.02
C ILE A 81 -11.11 -12.37 5.64
N THR A 82 -11.84 -12.88 4.67
CA THR A 82 -11.46 -12.91 3.26
C THR A 82 -12.52 -12.15 2.47
N MET A 83 -12.09 -11.15 1.70
CA MET A 83 -12.96 -10.33 0.83
C MET A 83 -12.54 -10.53 -0.61
N ARG A 84 -13.51 -10.56 -1.52
CA ARG A 84 -13.30 -10.65 -2.97
C ARG A 84 -13.95 -9.47 -3.67
N GLN A 85 -13.28 -8.96 -4.69
CA GLN A 85 -13.69 -7.78 -5.43
C GLN A 85 -13.14 -7.84 -6.85
N ARG A 86 -14.01 -7.70 -7.86
CA ARG A 86 -13.59 -7.40 -9.23
C ARG A 86 -12.92 -6.04 -9.26
N ILE A 87 -11.79 -5.96 -9.95
CA ILE A 87 -11.06 -4.69 -10.10
C ILE A 87 -11.76 -3.90 -11.20
N PRO A 88 -12.32 -2.70 -10.92
CA PRO A 88 -12.97 -1.90 -11.96
C PRO A 88 -12.03 -1.66 -13.13
N ASP A 89 -12.53 -1.83 -14.35
CA ASP A 89 -11.81 -1.69 -15.63
C ASP A 89 -10.62 -2.63 -15.87
N TRP A 90 -10.29 -3.52 -14.93
CA TRP A 90 -9.19 -4.47 -15.05
C TRP A 90 -9.75 -5.90 -15.15
N PRO A 91 -9.21 -6.78 -16.01
CA PRO A 91 -9.63 -8.17 -16.18
C PRO A 91 -9.05 -9.05 -15.06
N ALA A 92 -9.34 -8.67 -13.82
CA ALA A 92 -8.76 -9.28 -12.64
C ALA A 92 -9.67 -9.14 -11.40
N THR A 93 -9.43 -10.02 -10.43
CA THR A 93 -10.08 -10.02 -9.12
C THR A 93 -9.05 -9.83 -8.03
N LEU A 94 -9.33 -8.92 -7.10
CA LEU A 94 -8.59 -8.73 -5.86
C LEU A 94 -9.19 -9.60 -4.76
N VAL A 95 -8.35 -10.39 -4.12
CA VAL A 95 -8.64 -11.09 -2.87
C VAL A 95 -7.86 -10.39 -1.75
N THR A 96 -8.57 -9.98 -0.70
CA THR A 96 -7.98 -9.39 0.51
C THR A 96 -8.21 -10.34 1.67
N GLU A 97 -7.15 -10.75 2.35
CA GLU A 97 -7.23 -11.62 3.51
C GLU A 97 -6.62 -10.93 4.73
N TRP A 98 -7.24 -11.13 5.89
CA TRP A 98 -6.72 -10.73 7.19
C TRP A 98 -6.83 -11.92 8.15
N ARG A 99 -5.78 -12.16 8.93
CA ARG A 99 -5.74 -13.17 10.00
C ARG A 99 -5.09 -12.59 11.24
N ILE A 100 -5.75 -12.72 12.38
CA ILE A 100 -5.29 -12.20 13.67
C ILE A 100 -4.88 -13.38 14.57
N ASP A 101 -3.72 -13.27 15.21
CA ASP A 101 -3.19 -14.23 16.16
C ASP A 101 -2.42 -13.50 17.27
N GLY A 102 -3.09 -13.33 18.43
CA GLY A 102 -2.55 -12.57 19.55
C GLY A 102 -2.16 -11.14 19.14
N PRO A 103 -0.92 -10.69 19.39
CA PRO A 103 -0.45 -9.35 19.01
C PRO A 103 -0.09 -9.22 17.52
N GLN A 104 -0.09 -10.34 16.78
CA GLN A 104 0.26 -10.37 15.37
C GLN A 104 -1.01 -10.37 14.52
N THR A 105 -0.98 -9.61 13.44
CA THR A 105 -1.95 -9.71 12.35
C THR A 105 -1.19 -9.92 11.05
N GLU A 106 -1.69 -10.80 10.19
CA GLU A 106 -1.21 -10.98 8.82
C GLU A 106 -2.29 -10.45 7.87
N SER A 107 -1.87 -9.67 6.87
CA SER A 107 -2.70 -9.29 5.74
C SER A 107 -2.11 -9.81 4.45
N ARG A 108 -2.98 -10.15 3.50
CA ARG A 108 -2.59 -10.59 2.17
C ARG A 108 -3.46 -9.90 1.12
N LEU A 109 -2.79 -9.38 0.08
CA LEU A 109 -3.44 -8.90 -1.15
C LEU A 109 -3.02 -9.82 -2.28
N THR A 110 -3.98 -10.41 -2.98
CA THR A 110 -3.73 -11.29 -4.12
C THR A 110 -4.56 -10.84 -5.32
N VAL A 111 -3.91 -10.63 -6.45
CA VAL A 111 -4.57 -10.35 -7.73
C VAL A 111 -4.53 -11.59 -8.61
N HIS A 112 -5.72 -12.09 -8.94
CA HIS A 112 -5.93 -13.13 -9.94
C HIS A 112 -6.34 -12.48 -11.24
N ALA A 113 -5.56 -12.68 -12.30
CA ALA A 113 -5.79 -12.04 -13.60
C ALA A 113 -6.22 -13.05 -14.67
N GLU A 114 -7.12 -12.63 -15.55
CA GLU A 114 -7.61 -13.40 -16.70
C GLU A 114 -6.62 -13.30 -17.89
N GLU A 115 -5.78 -12.27 -17.90
CA GLU A 115 -4.67 -12.03 -18.83
C GLU A 115 -3.51 -11.31 -18.11
N PRO A 116 -2.28 -11.24 -18.66
CA PRO A 116 -1.18 -10.49 -18.04
C PRO A 116 -1.59 -9.04 -17.68
N THR A 117 -1.58 -8.71 -16.39
CA THR A 117 -2.19 -7.48 -15.87
C THR A 117 -1.30 -6.80 -14.82
N PRO A 118 -1.11 -5.47 -14.87
CA PRO A 118 -0.44 -4.72 -13.80
C PRO A 118 -1.03 -5.00 -12.41
N ALA A 119 -0.18 -5.32 -11.44
CA ALA A 119 -0.57 -5.68 -10.08
C ALA A 119 0.41 -5.13 -9.04
N LEU A 120 0.58 -3.81 -9.02
CA LEU A 120 1.34 -3.10 -7.99
C LEU A 120 0.45 -2.94 -6.74
N LEU A 121 0.65 -3.79 -5.74
CA LEU A 121 -0.21 -3.90 -4.57
C LEU A 121 0.39 -3.14 -3.40
N GLY A 122 -0.45 -2.54 -2.57
CA GLY A 122 0.00 -1.83 -1.38
C GLY A 122 -1.09 -1.60 -0.34
N TRP A 123 -0.63 -1.29 0.87
CA TRP A 123 -1.45 -0.75 1.94
C TRP A 123 -1.10 0.72 2.20
N HIS A 124 -2.11 1.55 2.45
CA HIS A 124 -1.99 2.96 2.81
C HIS A 124 -2.64 3.24 4.18
N PRO A 125 -2.16 2.62 5.28
CA PRO A 125 -2.69 2.86 6.61
C PRO A 125 -2.20 4.20 7.16
N TRP A 126 -3.07 4.87 7.90
CA TRP A 126 -2.68 6.03 8.72
C TRP A 126 -2.52 5.60 10.16
N PHE A 127 -1.37 5.94 10.76
CA PHE A 127 -1.09 5.78 12.18
C PHE A 127 -1.04 7.15 12.85
N ARG A 128 -1.57 7.25 14.06
CA ARG A 128 -1.56 8.51 14.82
C ARG A 128 -0.14 8.94 15.12
N SER A 129 0.15 10.22 14.93
CA SER A 129 1.45 10.79 15.32
C SER A 129 1.63 10.85 16.84
N THR A 130 0.53 10.82 17.61
CA THR A 130 0.57 10.88 19.08
C THR A 130 -0.42 9.90 19.70
N ILE A 131 0.03 9.15 20.71
CA ILE A 131 -0.80 8.27 21.56
C ILE A 131 -0.45 8.58 23.01
N ASP A 132 -1.46 8.90 23.84
CA ASP A 132 -1.28 9.25 25.26
C ASP A 132 -0.21 10.34 25.50
N GLY A 133 -0.14 11.34 24.63
CA GLY A 133 0.86 12.42 24.69
C GLY A 133 2.27 12.02 24.22
N THR A 134 2.48 10.76 23.81
CA THR A 134 3.78 10.28 23.29
C THR A 134 3.82 10.35 21.78
N GLN A 135 4.84 11.02 21.24
CA GLN A 135 5.06 11.18 19.79
C GLN A 135 5.55 9.87 19.15
N ALA A 136 5.05 9.58 17.96
CA ALA A 136 5.49 8.51 17.09
C ALA A 136 6.92 8.73 16.61
N ARG A 137 7.73 7.68 16.58
CA ARG A 137 9.00 7.63 15.85
C ARG A 137 9.04 6.38 14.99
N TRP A 138 9.42 6.53 13.73
CA TRP A 138 9.54 5.41 12.81
C TRP A 138 10.99 5.22 12.38
N SER A 139 11.38 3.96 12.17
CA SER A 139 12.74 3.57 11.80
C SER A 139 12.71 2.42 10.80
N LEU A 140 13.71 2.39 9.91
CA LEU A 140 13.94 1.35 8.91
C LEU A 140 15.43 1.29 8.57
N ALA A 141 15.87 0.16 8.02
CA ALA A 141 17.21 0.01 7.45
C ALA A 141 17.08 -0.11 5.93
N GLY A 142 17.35 0.97 5.20
CA GLY A 142 17.11 1.00 3.76
C GLY A 142 17.66 2.23 3.06
N GLU A 143 17.40 2.29 1.76
CA GLU A 143 17.78 3.38 0.89
C GLU A 143 16.54 4.09 0.38
N LEU A 144 16.67 5.40 0.20
CA LEU A 144 15.61 6.29 -0.25
C LEU A 144 15.72 6.45 -1.77
N ALA A 145 14.63 6.22 -2.50
CA ALA A 145 14.56 6.59 -3.91
C ALA A 145 14.44 8.11 -4.01
N ALA A 146 15.40 8.77 -4.66
CA ALA A 146 15.37 10.21 -4.85
C ALA A 146 14.14 10.60 -5.68
N ARG A 147 13.51 11.72 -5.32
CA ARG A 147 12.32 12.24 -5.99
C ARG A 147 12.54 13.63 -6.54
N ASP A 148 11.89 13.91 -7.67
CA ASP A 148 11.65 15.25 -8.18
C ASP A 148 10.14 15.48 -8.20
N GLY A 149 9.69 16.47 -7.44
CA GLY A 149 8.27 16.66 -7.15
C GLY A 149 7.66 15.42 -6.47
N ALA A 150 6.72 14.77 -7.17
CA ALA A 150 5.91 13.68 -6.62
C ALA A 150 6.37 12.26 -7.02
N LEU A 151 7.40 12.15 -7.89
CA LEU A 151 7.80 10.89 -8.49
C LEU A 151 9.30 10.66 -8.31
N ALA A 152 9.67 9.38 -8.18
CA ALA A 152 11.07 8.99 -8.11
C ALA A 152 11.79 9.25 -9.45
N THR A 153 13.07 9.61 -9.38
CA THR A 153 13.93 9.89 -10.54
C THR A 153 14.67 8.65 -11.05
N GLY A 154 14.74 7.58 -10.24
CA GLY A 154 15.59 6.41 -10.47
C GLY A 154 16.94 6.49 -9.75
N GLU A 155 17.28 7.63 -9.15
CA GLU A 155 18.47 7.79 -8.31
C GLU A 155 18.21 7.36 -6.86
N TRP A 156 19.29 7.09 -6.13
CA TRP A 156 19.25 6.60 -4.75
C TRP A 156 19.99 7.54 -3.81
N MET A 157 19.46 7.69 -2.58
CA MET A 157 20.08 8.45 -1.51
C MET A 157 20.18 7.60 -0.24
N THR A 158 21.26 7.80 0.51
CA THR A 158 21.38 7.26 1.86
C THR A 158 20.32 7.90 2.76
N TRP A 159 19.52 7.08 3.42
CA TRP A 159 18.56 7.56 4.41
C TRP A 159 19.25 7.80 5.76
N VAL A 160 18.93 8.94 6.37
CA VAL A 160 19.31 9.26 7.75
C VAL A 160 18.03 9.53 8.52
N GLU A 161 17.74 8.71 9.52
CA GLU A 161 16.52 8.80 10.33
C GLU A 161 16.36 10.20 10.96
N GLY A 162 15.16 10.78 10.82
CA GLY A 162 14.85 12.10 11.34
C GLY A 162 15.50 13.28 10.61
N SER A 163 16.21 13.04 9.48
CA SER A 163 16.86 14.12 8.72
C SER A 163 15.88 15.09 8.06
N ARG A 164 14.71 14.60 7.62
CA ARG A 164 13.62 15.39 7.04
C ARG A 164 12.29 14.64 7.12
N ARG A 165 11.20 15.38 6.91
CA ARG A 165 9.90 14.76 6.57
C ARG A 165 9.94 14.18 5.15
N VAL A 166 9.14 13.16 4.93
CA VAL A 166 9.15 12.32 3.73
C VAL A 166 7.73 12.06 3.21
N ASP A 167 7.65 11.96 1.89
CA ASP A 167 6.57 11.38 1.08
C ASP A 167 7.28 10.58 0.00
N ASP A 168 8.01 9.56 0.44
CA ASP A 168 9.08 8.97 -0.34
C ASP A 168 9.06 7.44 -0.28
N ALA A 169 9.54 6.83 -1.37
CA ALA A 169 9.70 5.39 -1.49
C ALA A 169 11.06 4.94 -0.96
N PHE A 170 11.05 3.87 -0.17
CA PHE A 170 12.21 3.24 0.44
C PHE A 170 12.35 1.80 -0.05
N TYR A 171 13.58 1.43 -0.38
CA TYR A 171 13.99 0.05 -0.52
C TYR A 171 14.58 -0.43 0.81
N VAL A 172 13.91 -1.37 1.45
CA VAL A 172 14.19 -1.88 2.79
C VAL A 172 14.54 -3.37 2.65
N PRO A 173 15.84 -3.74 2.56
CA PRO A 173 16.24 -5.10 2.20
C PRO A 173 15.73 -6.20 3.14
N ASP A 174 15.56 -5.90 4.43
CA ASP A 174 15.03 -6.85 5.41
C ASP A 174 13.50 -6.82 5.52
N GLY A 175 12.84 -5.99 4.71
CA GLY A 175 11.40 -5.84 4.62
C GLY A 175 10.75 -5.31 5.89
N ARG A 176 11.47 -4.61 6.78
CA ARG A 176 10.97 -4.22 8.11
C ARG A 176 10.96 -2.71 8.35
N VAL A 177 9.83 -2.21 8.85
CA VAL A 177 9.70 -0.86 9.40
C VAL A 177 9.08 -0.93 10.78
N THR A 178 9.58 -0.14 11.74
CA THR A 178 9.02 -0.09 13.10
C THR A 178 8.54 1.32 13.41
N ILE A 179 7.35 1.44 13.98
CA ILE A 179 6.81 2.69 14.57
C ILE A 179 6.75 2.51 16.08
N THR A 180 7.15 3.52 16.85
CA THR A 180 7.19 3.48 18.32
C THR A 180 6.47 4.68 18.93
N TRP A 181 5.74 4.45 20.02
CA TRP A 181 5.14 5.44 20.91
C TRP A 181 5.61 5.14 22.35
N GLY A 182 6.87 5.51 22.64
CA GLY A 182 7.48 5.19 23.93
C GLY A 182 7.70 3.69 24.09
N ALA A 183 6.99 3.07 25.03
CA ALA A 183 7.08 1.61 25.26
C ALA A 183 6.27 0.77 24.25
N ARG A 184 5.32 1.39 23.52
CA ARG A 184 4.50 0.71 22.52
C ARG A 184 5.20 0.71 21.17
N ALA A 185 5.12 -0.40 20.44
CA ALA A 185 5.68 -0.49 19.10
C ALA A 185 4.78 -1.27 18.15
N LEU A 186 4.80 -0.87 16.87
CA LEU A 186 4.27 -1.63 15.76
C LEU A 186 5.43 -1.98 14.83
N THR A 187 5.68 -3.26 14.64
CA THR A 187 6.62 -3.75 13.62
C THR A 187 5.84 -4.22 12.40
N ILE A 188 6.16 -3.65 11.26
CA ILE A 188 5.57 -3.99 9.96
C ILE A 188 6.62 -4.77 9.19
N ARG A 189 6.28 -5.97 8.72
CA ARG A 189 7.14 -6.77 7.83
C ARG A 189 6.41 -7.05 6.55
N ASN A 190 7.04 -6.82 5.42
CA ASN A 190 6.45 -7.04 4.11
C ASN A 190 7.20 -8.14 3.35
N SER A 191 6.47 -8.89 2.52
CA SER A 191 7.06 -9.91 1.64
C SER A 191 8.01 -9.33 0.60
N ASP A 192 7.81 -8.06 0.26
CA ASP A 192 8.57 -7.32 -0.72
C ASP A 192 9.32 -6.16 -0.04
N PRO A 193 10.51 -5.78 -0.53
CA PRO A 193 11.40 -4.83 0.14
C PRO A 193 10.99 -3.36 -0.06
N TRP A 194 9.72 -3.08 -0.35
CA TRP A 194 9.25 -1.76 -0.73
C TRP A 194 8.30 -1.19 0.31
N PHE A 195 8.61 0.04 0.72
CA PHE A 195 7.76 0.85 1.57
C PHE A 195 7.63 2.27 1.01
N VAL A 196 6.48 2.90 1.15
CA VAL A 196 6.37 4.36 1.11
C VAL A 196 6.17 4.85 2.54
N VAL A 197 6.89 5.90 2.93
CA VAL A 197 6.64 6.58 4.20
C VAL A 197 6.19 8.00 3.89
N PHE A 198 5.03 8.36 4.45
CA PHE A 198 4.47 9.69 4.38
C PHE A 198 4.30 10.24 5.80
N ASP A 199 5.11 11.22 6.18
CA ASP A 199 5.05 11.87 7.50
C ASP A 199 4.98 13.40 7.41
N GLU A 200 4.55 13.96 6.28
CA GLU A 200 4.42 15.41 6.08
C GLU A 200 3.25 16.04 6.88
N ARG A 201 2.34 15.22 7.43
CA ARG A 201 1.20 15.70 8.24
C ARG A 201 1.49 15.59 9.73
N GLU A 202 0.99 16.56 10.50
CA GLU A 202 1.21 16.60 11.95
C GLU A 202 0.38 15.55 12.68
N GLU A 203 -0.77 15.17 12.13
CA GLU A 203 -1.76 14.32 12.79
C GLU A 203 -1.46 12.82 12.65
N GLY A 204 -0.61 12.43 11.70
CA GLY A 204 -0.32 11.03 11.44
C GLY A 204 0.81 10.77 10.47
N VAL A 205 1.27 9.52 10.49
CA VAL A 205 2.27 8.95 9.58
C VAL A 205 1.65 7.76 8.86
N CYS A 206 1.90 7.67 7.55
CA CYS A 206 1.66 6.45 6.79
C CYS A 206 2.97 5.67 6.68
N VAL A 207 2.90 4.37 6.97
CA VAL A 207 3.95 3.42 6.61
C VAL A 207 3.30 2.37 5.73
N GLU A 208 3.65 2.41 4.46
CA GLU A 208 2.92 1.77 3.37
C GLU A 208 3.75 0.62 2.78
N PRO A 209 3.53 -0.63 3.20
CA PRO A 209 4.13 -1.78 2.52
C PRO A 209 3.55 -1.91 1.10
N GLN A 210 4.43 -2.11 0.12
CA GLN A 210 4.09 -2.24 -1.30
C GLN A 210 4.89 -3.39 -1.94
N ASN A 211 4.42 -3.95 -3.05
CA ASN A 211 5.14 -5.02 -3.78
C ASN A 211 6.03 -4.51 -4.94
N GLY A 212 6.30 -3.20 -4.92
CA GLY A 212 7.06 -2.44 -5.90
C GLY A 212 7.01 -0.95 -5.53
N PRO A 213 7.84 -0.10 -6.14
CA PRO A 213 7.78 1.34 -5.90
C PRO A 213 6.59 1.99 -6.61
N PRO A 214 6.15 3.19 -6.19
CA PRO A 214 5.28 4.04 -7.01
C PRO A 214 5.85 4.19 -8.43
N ASN A 215 4.97 4.17 -9.43
CA ASN A 215 5.35 4.28 -10.84
C ASN A 215 6.34 3.20 -11.32
N ALA A 216 6.31 1.99 -10.73
CA ALA A 216 7.21 0.87 -11.05
C ALA A 216 7.29 0.48 -12.54
N PHE A 217 6.24 0.73 -13.31
CA PHE A 217 6.19 0.36 -14.72
C PHE A 217 6.97 1.31 -15.64
N ASP A 218 7.14 2.56 -15.21
CA ASP A 218 7.77 3.62 -16.01
C ASP A 218 9.04 4.19 -15.34
N THR A 219 9.44 3.69 -14.16
CA THR A 219 10.62 4.17 -13.42
C THR A 219 11.64 3.04 -13.22
N PRO A 220 12.91 3.21 -13.60
CA PRO A 220 13.93 2.15 -13.51
C PRO A 220 14.47 2.02 -12.07
N LEU A 221 13.61 1.62 -11.14
CA LEU A 221 13.98 1.27 -9.77
C LEU A 221 14.19 -0.24 -9.64
N ARG A 222 14.60 -0.71 -8.44
CA ARG A 222 14.97 -2.11 -8.21
C ARG A 222 13.78 -3.07 -8.37
N GLY A 223 14.03 -4.18 -9.06
CA GLY A 223 13.06 -5.25 -9.25
C GLY A 223 12.24 -5.09 -10.53
N GLU A 224 11.58 -6.18 -10.91
CA GLU A 224 10.71 -6.19 -12.08
C GLU A 224 9.36 -5.54 -11.79
N PRO A 225 8.73 -4.86 -12.77
CA PRO A 225 7.38 -4.35 -12.63
C PRO A 225 6.41 -5.48 -12.22
N PRO A 226 5.59 -5.29 -11.18
CA PRO A 226 4.77 -6.37 -10.65
C PRO A 226 3.56 -6.64 -11.57
N VAL A 227 3.55 -7.80 -12.21
CA VAL A 227 2.47 -8.26 -13.11
C VAL A 227 1.85 -9.54 -12.55
N ALA A 228 0.53 -9.66 -12.64
CA ALA A 228 -0.22 -10.89 -12.39
C ALA A 228 -0.50 -11.59 -13.73
N HIS A 229 -0.41 -12.93 -13.76
CA HIS A 229 -0.69 -13.74 -14.95
C HIS A 229 -1.78 -14.78 -14.66
N PRO A 230 -2.46 -15.29 -15.71
CA PRO A 230 -3.34 -16.44 -15.58
C PRO A 230 -2.59 -17.64 -14.98
N GLY A 231 -3.12 -18.21 -13.90
CA GLY A 231 -2.49 -19.33 -13.18
C GLY A 231 -1.27 -18.95 -12.32
N ALA A 232 -0.78 -17.71 -12.39
CA ALA A 232 0.31 -17.19 -11.56
C ALA A 232 -0.09 -15.82 -10.98
N PRO A 233 -0.90 -15.81 -9.90
CA PRO A 233 -1.38 -14.58 -9.30
C PRO A 233 -0.24 -13.80 -8.64
N ARG A 234 -0.40 -12.47 -8.56
CA ARG A 234 0.53 -11.62 -7.82
C ARG A 234 0.03 -11.47 -6.39
N THR A 235 0.87 -11.79 -5.42
CA THR A 235 0.55 -11.74 -3.99
C THR A 235 1.54 -10.86 -3.23
N MET A 236 1.03 -10.08 -2.28
CA MET A 236 1.81 -9.37 -1.27
C MET A 236 1.30 -9.78 0.10
N THR A 237 2.20 -10.14 1.02
CA THR A 237 1.86 -10.50 2.41
C THR A 237 2.56 -9.53 3.36
N THR A 238 1.81 -9.01 4.34
CA THR A 238 2.34 -8.11 5.36
C THR A 238 1.99 -8.61 6.75
N THR A 239 2.95 -8.67 7.66
CA THR A 239 2.70 -8.91 9.09
C THR A 239 2.79 -7.62 9.88
N TRP A 240 1.88 -7.44 10.82
CA TRP A 240 1.73 -6.30 11.71
C TRP A 240 1.82 -6.84 13.14
N GLU A 241 2.89 -6.51 13.86
CA GLU A 241 3.16 -7.05 15.19
C GLU A 241 3.21 -5.93 16.22
N TRP A 242 2.28 -5.96 17.18
CA TRP A 242 2.22 -5.00 18.28
C TRP A 242 3.01 -5.47 19.49
N ARG A 243 3.67 -4.52 20.17
CA ARG A 243 4.31 -4.70 21.47
C ARG A 243 3.94 -3.57 22.41
#